data_AF-A0A3N2QWF1-F1
#
_entry.id   AF-A0A3N2QWF1-F1
#
_cell.length_a   1.000
_cell.length_b   1.000
_cell.length_c   1.000
_cell.angle_alpha   90.00
_cell.angle_beta   90.00
_cell.angle_gamma   90.00
#
_symmetry.space_group_name_H-M   'P 1'
#
loop_
_entity.id
_entity.type
_entity.pdbx_description
1 polymer ?
#
loop_
_entity_poly.entity_id
_entity_poly.type
_entity_poly.pdbx_seq_one_letter_code
_entity_poly.pdbx_strand_id
1 'polypeptide(L)'
;MRLLTHLGAGALATIIAAPLTAQDDRPIPEAAWEAEFMGRYAVDGACNEDEATWLLNDFQVRFGSTWCTSMGKRTWEDGAMVVPLSDCREGAVSVPSRIMTFLQDGDDLIVQMAEYQQNDIEGTEAQVGNIDSEEIRLQDCGERY
;
A
#
# COMPACT_ATOMS: atom_id res chain seq x y z
N MET A 1 62.62 -12.24 34.76
CA MET A 1 61.22 -12.40 35.21
C MET A 1 60.34 -11.78 34.12
N ARG A 2 59.55 -12.63 33.41
CA ARG A 2 58.39 -12.37 32.50
C ARG A 2 58.51 -11.24 31.45
N LEU A 3 58.78 -11.52 30.16
CA LEU A 3 57.84 -11.91 29.05
C LEU A 3 56.59 -11.03 28.95
N LEU A 4 56.39 -10.38 27.80
CA LEU A 4 55.14 -10.39 27.01
C LEU A 4 55.30 -9.53 25.74
N THR A 5 55.56 -10.20 24.61
CA THR A 5 55.45 -9.65 23.25
C THR A 5 54.00 -9.84 22.81
N HIS A 6 53.27 -8.75 22.56
CA HIS A 6 51.88 -8.82 22.07
C HIS A 6 51.85 -9.08 20.56
N LEU A 7 51.43 -10.29 20.18
CA LEU A 7 50.92 -10.61 18.85
C LEU A 7 49.49 -10.10 18.75
N GLY A 8 49.31 -8.96 18.08
CA GLY A 8 47.98 -8.45 17.70
C GLY A 8 47.46 -9.22 16.50
N ALA A 9 46.44 -10.06 16.72
CA ALA A 9 45.68 -10.71 15.68
C ALA A 9 44.74 -9.67 15.02
N GLY A 10 44.97 -9.35 13.76
CA GLY A 10 44.04 -8.57 12.95
C GLY A 10 42.81 -9.40 12.61
N ALA A 11 41.66 -9.03 13.17
CA ALA A 11 40.38 -9.62 12.82
C ALA A 11 39.94 -9.12 11.44
N LEU A 12 39.78 -10.04 10.48
CA LEU A 12 39.14 -9.80 9.20
C LEU A 12 37.65 -9.57 9.45
N ALA A 13 37.18 -8.33 9.31
CA ALA A 13 35.76 -8.03 9.29
C ALA A 13 35.17 -8.48 7.94
N THR A 14 34.51 -9.64 7.93
CA THR A 14 33.69 -10.07 6.80
C THR A 14 32.42 -9.23 6.79
N ILE A 15 32.30 -8.33 5.80
CA ILE A 15 31.03 -7.66 5.52
C ILE A 15 30.09 -8.73 4.94
N ILE A 16 29.19 -9.25 5.77
CA ILE A 16 28.05 -10.02 5.29
C ILE A 16 27.09 -8.98 4.68
N ALA A 17 27.17 -8.79 3.37
CA ALA A 17 26.09 -8.17 2.64
C ALA A 17 24.87 -9.07 2.79
N ALA A 18 23.89 -8.64 3.58
CA ALA A 18 22.60 -9.31 3.62
C ALA A 18 22.05 -9.37 2.20
N PRO A 19 21.45 -10.50 1.77
CA PRO A 19 20.72 -10.51 0.52
C PRO A 19 19.64 -9.44 0.62
N LEU A 20 19.63 -8.48 -0.31
CA LEU A 20 18.41 -7.75 -0.61
C LEU A 20 17.37 -8.83 -0.89
N THR A 21 16.38 -8.95 -0.01
CA THR A 21 15.15 -9.69 -0.31
C THR A 21 14.64 -9.10 -1.60
N ALA A 22 14.74 -9.87 -2.69
CA ALA A 22 14.00 -9.57 -3.91
C ALA A 22 12.54 -9.48 -3.46
N GLN A 23 11.99 -8.26 -3.47
CA GLN A 23 10.55 -8.07 -3.32
C GLN A 23 9.92 -9.01 -4.33
N ASP A 24 9.06 -9.87 -3.83
CA ASP A 24 8.37 -10.84 -4.64
C ASP A 24 7.27 -10.07 -5.36
N ASP A 25 7.64 -9.40 -6.47
CA ASP A 25 6.78 -8.57 -7.33
C ASP A 25 5.72 -9.42 -8.08
N ARG A 26 5.28 -10.53 -7.47
CA ARG A 26 4.23 -11.37 -8.01
C ARG A 26 2.92 -10.61 -7.85
N PRO A 27 2.14 -10.43 -8.94
CA PRO A 27 0.85 -9.78 -8.86
C PRO A 27 -0.04 -10.50 -7.85
N ILE A 28 -0.68 -9.75 -6.95
CA ILE A 28 -1.64 -10.27 -5.97
C ILE A 28 -2.71 -11.04 -6.74
N PRO A 29 -2.85 -12.37 -6.61
CA PRO A 29 -3.87 -13.12 -7.34
C PRO A 29 -5.27 -12.58 -7.01
N GLU A 30 -6.16 -12.42 -8.00
CA GLU A 30 -7.51 -11.87 -7.77
C GLU A 30 -8.27 -12.62 -6.66
N ALA A 31 -8.12 -13.94 -6.59
CA ALA A 31 -8.70 -14.76 -5.52
C ALA A 31 -8.10 -14.47 -4.12
N ALA A 32 -6.82 -14.09 -4.06
CA ALA A 32 -6.18 -13.65 -2.82
C ALA A 32 -6.67 -12.25 -2.43
N TRP A 33 -6.86 -11.34 -3.40
CA TRP A 33 -7.44 -10.03 -3.14
C TRP A 33 -8.79 -10.13 -2.40
N GLU A 34 -9.73 -10.90 -2.97
CA GLU A 34 -11.08 -11.03 -2.39
C GLU A 34 -11.09 -11.74 -1.03
N ALA A 35 -10.16 -12.67 -0.79
CA ALA A 35 -10.10 -13.43 0.46
C ALA A 35 -9.26 -12.76 1.56
N GLU A 36 -8.24 -11.99 1.18
CA GLU A 36 -7.17 -11.56 2.09
C GLU A 36 -7.15 -10.05 2.35
N PHE A 37 -7.69 -9.26 1.43
CA PHE A 37 -7.53 -7.82 1.42
C PHE A 37 -8.84 -7.04 1.65
N MET A 38 -9.97 -7.75 1.73
CA MET A 38 -11.24 -7.20 2.21
C MET A 38 -11.30 -7.27 3.74
N GLY A 39 -11.47 -6.12 4.37
CA GLY A 39 -11.41 -6.03 5.82
C GLY A 39 -11.18 -4.62 6.34
N ARG A 40 -10.87 -4.56 7.63
CA ARG A 40 -10.50 -3.34 8.34
C ARG A 40 -9.01 -3.33 8.63
N TYR A 41 -8.36 -2.25 8.24
CA TYR A 41 -6.94 -2.02 8.45
C TYR A 41 -6.72 -0.71 9.19
N ALA A 42 -5.50 -0.51 9.70
CA ALA A 42 -5.11 0.77 10.29
C ALA A 42 -3.65 1.12 9.96
N VAL A 43 -3.40 2.43 9.91
CA VAL A 43 -2.05 2.99 9.88
C VAL A 43 -1.42 2.85 11.27
N ASP A 44 -0.16 2.44 11.33
CA ASP A 44 0.63 2.31 12.58
C ASP A 44 -0.08 1.51 13.71
N GLY A 45 -0.94 0.55 13.33
CA GLY A 45 -1.67 -0.29 14.29
C GLY A 45 -2.78 0.42 15.07
N ALA A 46 -3.17 1.63 14.64
CA ALA A 46 -4.20 2.45 15.29
C ALA A 46 -5.64 1.95 15.02
N CYS A 47 -5.89 0.66 15.22
CA CYS A 47 -7.17 -0.01 14.94
C CYS A 47 -8.37 0.51 15.74
N ASN A 48 -8.18 1.36 16.75
CA ASN A 48 -9.29 1.95 17.51
C ASN A 48 -9.54 3.42 17.14
N GLU A 49 -8.81 3.96 16.16
CA GLU A 49 -8.90 5.35 15.74
C GLU A 49 -9.53 5.43 14.36
N ASP A 50 -10.80 5.85 14.29
CA ASP A 50 -11.55 5.88 13.03
C ASP A 50 -10.82 6.66 11.92
N GLU A 51 -10.13 7.74 12.27
CA GLU A 51 -9.37 8.57 11.33
C GLU A 51 -8.14 7.87 10.76
N ALA A 52 -7.56 6.90 11.48
CA ALA A 52 -6.41 6.12 11.05
C ALA A 52 -6.80 4.77 10.43
N THR A 53 -8.11 4.49 10.32
CA THR A 53 -8.62 3.21 9.81
C THR A 53 -9.04 3.25 8.36
N TRP A 54 -8.90 2.10 7.74
CA TRP A 54 -9.25 1.82 6.37
C TRP A 54 -10.28 0.69 6.35
N LEU A 55 -11.37 0.88 5.60
CA LEU A 55 -12.35 -0.15 5.34
C LEU A 55 -12.34 -0.45 3.85
N LEU A 56 -11.95 -1.67 3.51
CA LEU A 56 -11.88 -2.17 2.14
C LEU A 56 -12.94 -3.25 1.97
N ASN A 57 -13.83 -3.08 1.00
CA ASN A 57 -14.73 -4.15 0.58
C ASN A 57 -14.85 -4.20 -0.96
N ASP A 58 -15.82 -4.94 -1.48
CA ASP A 58 -16.01 -5.20 -2.91
C ASP A 58 -16.61 -4.04 -3.69
N PHE A 59 -17.25 -3.06 -3.03
CA PHE A 59 -17.94 -1.95 -3.69
C PHE A 59 -17.48 -0.56 -3.22
N GLN A 60 -16.82 -0.45 -2.08
CA GLN A 60 -16.43 0.83 -1.49
C GLN A 60 -15.12 0.76 -0.74
N VAL A 61 -14.51 1.93 -0.63
CA VAL A 61 -13.29 2.16 0.11
C VAL A 61 -13.51 3.36 1.01
N ARG A 62 -13.23 3.21 2.31
CA ARG A 62 -13.15 4.32 3.25
C ARG A 62 -11.76 4.39 3.84
N PHE A 63 -11.20 5.59 3.91
CA PHE A 63 -9.95 5.88 4.59
C PHE A 63 -10.10 7.19 5.36
N GLY A 64 -9.93 7.13 6.68
CA GLY A 64 -10.22 8.24 7.57
C GLY A 64 -11.64 8.81 7.37
N SER A 65 -11.73 10.09 7.00
CA SER A 65 -12.98 10.79 6.72
C SER A 65 -13.49 10.65 5.27
N THR A 66 -12.67 10.11 4.37
CA THR A 66 -12.97 10.04 2.95
C THR A 66 -13.58 8.68 2.60
N TRP A 67 -14.63 8.69 1.79
CA TRP A 67 -15.32 7.48 1.33
C TRP A 67 -15.56 7.57 -0.18
N CYS A 68 -15.10 6.57 -0.93
CA CYS A 68 -15.41 6.37 -2.34
C CYS A 68 -16.38 5.19 -2.51
N THR A 69 -17.57 5.43 -3.07
CA THR A 69 -18.66 4.43 -3.16
C THR A 69 -18.70 3.69 -4.50
N SER A 70 -17.77 3.97 -5.40
CA SER A 70 -17.71 3.35 -6.71
C SER A 70 -16.30 2.92 -7.01
N MET A 71 -16.12 1.61 -7.19
CA MET A 71 -14.86 0.99 -7.56
C MET A 71 -14.90 0.62 -9.04
N GLY A 72 -13.93 1.12 -9.78
CA GLY A 72 -13.71 0.77 -11.17
C GLY A 72 -13.11 -0.63 -11.33
N LYS A 73 -12.79 -0.98 -12.58
CA LYS A 73 -12.15 -2.25 -12.89
C LYS A 73 -10.76 -2.31 -12.25
N ARG A 74 -10.50 -3.37 -11.48
CA ARG A 74 -9.18 -3.72 -10.95
C ARG A 74 -8.27 -4.12 -12.11
N THR A 75 -7.11 -3.47 -12.25
CA THR A 75 -6.07 -3.83 -13.21
C THR A 75 -4.80 -4.23 -12.47
N TRP A 76 -3.93 -5.01 -13.13
CA TRP A 76 -2.64 -5.40 -12.58
C TRP A 76 -1.54 -4.84 -13.46
N GLU A 77 -0.67 -4.04 -12.88
CA GLU A 77 0.39 -3.30 -13.55
C GLU A 77 1.66 -3.38 -12.69
N ASP A 78 2.76 -3.86 -13.26
CA ASP A 78 4.07 -3.96 -12.60
C ASP A 78 4.04 -4.59 -11.18
N GLY A 79 3.26 -5.66 -11.02
CA GLY A 79 3.14 -6.40 -9.74
C GLY A 79 2.18 -5.76 -8.73
N ALA A 80 1.68 -4.56 -9.01
CA ALA A 80 0.68 -3.87 -8.20
C ALA A 80 -0.73 -4.09 -8.75
N MET A 81 -1.72 -4.04 -7.84
CA MET A 81 -3.13 -3.96 -8.24
C MET A 81 -3.56 -2.50 -8.21
N VAL A 82 -4.09 -2.01 -9.33
CA VAL A 82 -4.56 -0.65 -9.52
C VAL A 82 -6.09 -0.64 -9.53
N VAL A 83 -6.68 0.23 -8.70
CA VAL A 83 -8.12 0.35 -8.52
C VAL A 83 -8.55 1.81 -8.69
N PRO A 84 -9.24 2.15 -9.79
CA PRO A 84 -9.88 3.44 -9.93
C PRO A 84 -11.02 3.57 -8.91
N LEU A 85 -11.07 4.69 -8.20
CA LEU A 85 -12.12 5.05 -7.27
C LEU A 85 -12.83 6.31 -7.75
N SER A 86 -14.17 6.28 -7.73
CA SER A 86 -15.01 7.42 -8.04
C SER A 86 -16.09 7.62 -6.99
N ASP A 87 -16.90 8.67 -7.16
CA ASP A 87 -17.92 9.10 -6.19
C ASP A 87 -17.35 9.33 -4.78
N CYS A 88 -16.11 9.84 -4.71
CA CYS A 88 -15.40 10.11 -3.46
C CYS A 88 -15.97 11.33 -2.73
N ARG A 89 -16.12 11.22 -1.41
CA ARG A 89 -16.69 12.28 -0.55
C ARG A 89 -15.96 12.41 0.78
N GLU A 90 -15.91 13.63 1.29
CA GLU A 90 -15.53 13.98 2.66
C GLU A 90 -16.74 14.61 3.36
N GLY A 91 -17.39 13.82 4.22
CA GLY A 91 -18.70 14.19 4.77
C GLY A 91 -19.74 14.43 3.65
N ALA A 92 -20.20 15.67 3.51
CA ALA A 92 -21.18 16.06 2.49
C ALA A 92 -20.55 16.60 1.18
N VAL A 93 -19.23 16.74 1.13
CA VAL A 93 -18.52 17.39 0.04
C VAL A 93 -18.00 16.33 -0.94
N SER A 94 -18.26 16.51 -2.24
CA SER A 94 -17.63 15.69 -3.27
C SER A 94 -16.17 16.10 -3.43
N VAL A 95 -15.28 15.12 -3.48
CA VAL A 95 -13.85 15.32 -3.73
C VAL A 95 -13.44 14.63 -5.04
N PRO A 96 -12.28 14.94 -5.61
CA PRO A 96 -11.82 14.30 -6.85
C PRO A 96 -11.76 12.77 -6.74
N SER A 97 -11.95 12.10 -7.88
CA SER A 97 -11.68 10.68 -8.05
C SER A 97 -10.21 10.38 -7.74
N ARG A 98 -9.96 9.13 -7.35
CA ARG A 98 -8.63 8.68 -6.94
C ARG A 98 -8.26 7.40 -7.66
N ILE A 99 -6.97 7.16 -7.80
CA ILE A 99 -6.44 5.83 -8.10
C ILE A 99 -5.79 5.33 -6.81
N MET A 100 -6.15 4.10 -6.44
CA MET A 100 -5.54 3.40 -5.33
C MET A 100 -4.72 2.24 -5.87
N THR A 101 -3.46 2.17 -5.45
CA THR A 101 -2.52 1.14 -5.86
C THR A 101 -2.15 0.31 -4.64
N PHE A 102 -2.28 -1.00 -4.76
CA PHE A 102 -1.92 -1.96 -3.74
C PHE A 102 -0.67 -2.72 -4.14
N LEU A 103 0.28 -2.74 -3.21
CA LEU A 103 1.50 -3.54 -3.30
C LEU A 103 1.57 -4.43 -2.07
N GLN A 104 2.16 -5.61 -2.22
CA GLN A 104 2.45 -6.50 -1.10
C GLN A 104 3.96 -6.51 -0.85
N ASP A 105 4.37 -6.28 0.40
CA ASP A 105 5.75 -6.32 0.84
C ASP A 105 5.88 -7.28 2.03
N GLY A 106 6.14 -8.56 1.73
CA GLY A 106 6.07 -9.62 2.73
C GLY A 106 4.63 -9.83 3.23
N ASP A 107 4.43 -9.64 4.53
CA ASP A 107 3.10 -9.72 5.17
C ASP A 107 2.39 -8.35 5.23
N ASP A 108 3.06 -7.27 4.82
CA ASP A 108 2.50 -5.92 4.84
C ASP A 108 1.72 -5.62 3.55
N LEU A 109 0.56 -4.98 3.70
CA LEU A 109 -0.16 -4.33 2.61
C LEU A 109 0.29 -2.88 2.51
N ILE A 110 0.83 -2.51 1.35
CA ILE A 110 1.18 -1.13 1.03
C ILE A 110 0.09 -0.55 0.14
N VAL A 111 -0.40 0.63 0.51
CA VAL A 111 -1.37 1.39 -0.27
C VAL A 111 -0.76 2.73 -0.68
N GLN A 112 -0.90 3.05 -1.96
CA GLN A 112 -0.61 4.37 -2.49
C GLN A 112 -1.89 4.96 -3.06
N MET A 113 -2.11 6.25 -2.83
CA MET A 113 -3.24 6.98 -3.41
C MET A 113 -2.75 8.15 -4.22
N ALA A 114 -3.38 8.36 -5.38
CA ALA A 114 -3.19 9.56 -6.18
C ALA A 114 -4.55 10.13 -6.59
N GLU A 115 -4.65 11.45 -6.68
CA GLU A 115 -5.77 12.06 -7.37
C GLU A 115 -5.68 11.78 -8.87
N TYR A 116 -6.81 11.43 -9.46
CA TYR A 116 -6.90 11.17 -10.88
C TYR A 116 -8.06 11.95 -11.48
N GLN A 117 -7.74 12.83 -12.43
CA GLN A 117 -8.76 13.45 -13.25
C GLN A 117 -9.07 12.53 -14.42
N GLN A 118 -10.27 11.95 -14.40
CA GLN A 118 -10.82 11.30 -15.57
C GLN A 118 -11.08 12.39 -16.61
N ASN A 119 -10.12 12.59 -17.51
CA ASN A 119 -10.34 13.44 -18.67
C ASN A 119 -11.39 12.74 -19.54
N ASP A 120 -12.61 13.29 -19.59
CA ASP A 120 -13.76 12.81 -20.39
C ASP A 120 -13.54 12.84 -21.92
N ILE A 121 -12.29 12.91 -22.38
CA ILE A 121 -11.96 12.89 -23.80
C ILE A 121 -11.79 11.43 -24.20
N GLU A 122 -12.87 10.87 -24.74
CA GLU A 122 -12.94 9.57 -25.41
C GLU A 122 -11.62 9.24 -26.15
N GLY A 123 -10.84 8.30 -25.63
CA GLY A 123 -9.61 7.82 -26.25
C GLY A 123 -8.30 8.47 -25.80
N THR A 124 -8.30 9.30 -24.74
CA THR A 124 -7.05 9.84 -24.16
C THR A 124 -6.69 9.07 -22.90
N GLU A 125 -5.46 8.56 -22.84
CA GLU A 125 -4.93 7.90 -21.63
C GLU A 125 -5.15 8.77 -20.40
N ALA A 126 -5.56 8.11 -19.32
CA ALA A 126 -5.65 8.67 -17.99
C ALA A 126 -4.37 9.45 -17.64
N GLN A 127 -4.45 10.78 -17.51
CA GLN A 127 -3.36 11.54 -16.91
C GLN A 127 -3.46 11.41 -15.40
N VAL A 128 -2.59 10.58 -14.82
CA VAL A 128 -2.33 10.60 -13.39
C VAL A 128 -1.75 11.97 -13.05
N GLY A 129 -2.48 12.76 -12.24
CA GLY A 129 -2.01 14.06 -11.77
C GLY A 129 -0.75 13.91 -10.93
N ASN A 130 -0.08 15.03 -10.59
CA ASN A 130 1.11 15.00 -9.72
C ASN A 130 0.90 14.04 -8.55
N ILE A 131 1.71 12.98 -8.55
CA ILE A 131 1.63 11.88 -7.60
C ILE A 131 2.31 12.38 -6.32
N ASP A 132 1.59 13.11 -5.48
CA ASP A 132 1.88 13.13 -4.05
C ASP A 132 1.39 11.77 -3.49
N SER A 133 1.97 10.66 -3.95
CA SER A 133 1.68 9.34 -3.42
C SER A 133 2.33 9.23 -2.06
N GLU A 134 1.52 9.38 -1.03
CA GLU A 134 1.89 8.90 0.29
C GLU A 134 1.84 7.36 0.25
N GLU A 135 2.98 6.72 0.54
CA GLU A 135 3.05 5.28 0.76
C GLU A 135 2.59 5.00 2.18
N ILE A 136 1.50 4.24 2.30
CA ILE A 136 0.87 3.95 3.59
C ILE A 136 0.93 2.45 3.83
N ARG A 137 1.57 2.05 4.92
CA ARG A 137 1.56 0.65 5.39
C ARG A 137 0.31 0.40 6.22
N LEU A 138 -0.46 -0.60 5.82
CA LEU A 138 -1.70 -0.99 6.47
C LEU A 138 -1.52 -2.29 7.26
N GLN A 139 -1.90 -2.24 8.53
CA GLN A 139 -1.93 -3.41 9.41
C GLN A 139 -3.37 -3.93 9.54
N ASP A 140 -3.57 -5.25 9.40
CA ASP A 140 -4.87 -5.91 9.57
C ASP A 140 -5.37 -5.78 11.02
N CYS A 141 -6.60 -5.29 11.20
CA CYS A 141 -7.26 -5.15 12.51
C CYS A 141 -8.03 -6.41 12.94
N GLY A 142 -8.01 -7.48 12.14
CA GLY A 142 -8.63 -8.78 12.43
C GLY A 142 -10.13 -8.85 12.12
N GLU A 143 -10.70 -7.82 11.47
CA GLU A 143 -12.09 -7.79 11.04
C GLU A 143 -12.15 -7.92 9.52
N ARG A 144 -12.66 -9.07 9.03
CA ARG A 144 -12.87 -9.38 7.61
C ARG A 144 -14.36 -9.23 7.28
N TYR A 145 -14.68 -8.75 6.09
CA TYR A 145 -16.07 -8.54 5.61
C TYR A 145 -16.43 -9.48 4.48
#